data_AF-A0A087EKK9-F1
#
_entry.id   AF-A0A087EKK9-F1
#
_cell.length_a   1.000
_cell.length_b   1.000
_cell.length_c   1.000
_cell.angle_alpha   90.00
_cell.angle_beta   90.00
_cell.angle_gamma   90.00
#
_symmetry.space_group_name_H-M   'P 1'
#
loop_
_entity.id
_entity.type
_entity.pdbx_description
1 polymer ?
#
loop_
_entity_poly.entity_id
_entity_poly.type
_entity_poly.pdbx_seq_one_letter_code
_entity_poly.pdbx_strand_id
1 'polypeptide(L)'
;MLGKDVLMEDIDIDQWRNAQDLLLESSKEKRRIIVLHDNGVIRKCEHTDSLPVEGAPESIVDAQAQAKDLYEKNKDTVDFVAVFERSAFDDYFSTIQNSWVVDEPLDSYIHRTYALLDDYQETIVTYPGPAKKYLGLQWKFGMSRNEASELAHKWISPNSSVLLGVYDEDDCGRVWY
;
A
#
# COMPACT_ATOMS: atom_id res chain seq x y z
N MET A 1 19.90 -10.65 -17.09
CA MET A 1 20.66 -9.42 -16.86
C MET A 1 20.21 -8.88 -15.50
N LEU A 2 21.06 -8.93 -14.48
CA LEU A 2 20.75 -8.49 -13.09
C LEU A 2 21.65 -7.31 -12.66
N GLY A 3 22.18 -6.54 -13.63
CA GLY A 3 23.23 -5.54 -13.39
C GLY A 3 22.91 -4.12 -13.84
N LYS A 4 21.70 -3.86 -14.32
CA LYS A 4 21.16 -2.52 -14.53
C LYS A 4 19.81 -2.45 -13.85
N ASP A 5 19.56 -1.36 -13.13
CA ASP A 5 18.25 -1.07 -12.58
C ASP A 5 17.19 -1.20 -13.68
N VAL A 6 16.10 -1.91 -13.39
CA VAL A 6 15.02 -2.09 -14.37
C VAL A 6 14.40 -0.72 -14.65
N LEU A 7 14.56 -0.26 -15.88
CA LEU A 7 13.91 0.94 -16.37
C LEU A 7 12.44 0.62 -16.65
N MET A 8 11.56 1.60 -16.44
CA MET A 8 10.12 1.45 -16.66
C MET A 8 9.76 0.97 -18.07
N GLU A 9 10.55 1.34 -19.07
CA GLU A 9 10.35 0.94 -20.47
C GLU A 9 10.61 -0.55 -20.73
N ASP A 10 11.39 -1.20 -19.86
CA ASP A 10 11.77 -2.61 -19.96
C ASP A 10 10.87 -3.53 -19.13
N ILE A 11 9.84 -2.98 -18.48
CA ILE A 11 8.96 -3.74 -17.59
C ILE A 11 7.91 -4.49 -18.40
N ASP A 12 7.98 -5.81 -18.34
CA ASP A 12 6.83 -6.66 -18.62
C ASP A 12 5.80 -6.48 -17.48
N ILE A 13 4.69 -5.81 -17.81
CA ILE A 13 3.62 -5.47 -16.85
C ILE A 13 3.01 -6.72 -16.23
N ASP A 14 2.89 -7.82 -16.98
CA ASP A 14 2.28 -9.05 -16.46
C ASP A 14 3.24 -9.77 -15.52
N GLN A 15 4.54 -9.82 -15.86
CA GLN A 15 5.56 -10.36 -14.96
C GLN A 15 5.65 -9.55 -13.66
N TRP A 16 5.58 -8.22 -13.75
CA TRP A 16 5.61 -7.34 -12.58
C TRP A 16 4.38 -7.51 -11.71
N ARG A 17 3.17 -7.57 -12.30
CA ARG A 17 1.93 -7.84 -11.56
C ARG A 17 1.97 -9.19 -10.85
N ASN A 18 2.45 -10.24 -11.52
CA ASN A 18 2.60 -11.56 -10.90
C ASN A 18 3.59 -11.53 -9.73
N ALA A 19 4.71 -10.81 -9.87
CA ALA A 19 5.67 -10.64 -8.77
C ALA A 19 5.07 -9.83 -7.61
N GLN A 20 4.27 -8.80 -7.90
CA GLN A 20 3.55 -8.06 -6.87
C GLN A 20 2.55 -8.93 -6.14
N ASP A 21 1.69 -9.67 -6.84
CA ASP A 21 0.70 -10.55 -6.24
C ASP A 21 1.36 -11.66 -5.40
N LEU A 22 2.55 -12.12 -5.79
CA LEU A 22 3.32 -13.12 -5.06
C LEU A 22 3.93 -12.56 -3.76
N LEU A 23 4.45 -11.33 -3.80
CA LEU A 23 5.28 -10.78 -2.72
C LEU A 23 4.55 -9.79 -1.80
N LEU A 24 3.48 -9.17 -2.30
CA LEU A 24 2.79 -8.06 -1.65
C LEU A 24 1.35 -8.42 -1.29
N GLU A 25 0.87 -7.86 -0.20
CA GLU A 25 -0.53 -7.86 0.19
C GLU A 25 -1.16 -6.53 -0.25
N SER A 26 -2.27 -6.60 -1.00
CA SER A 26 -2.91 -5.38 -1.48
C SER A 26 -3.82 -4.79 -0.40
N SER A 27 -3.69 -3.50 -0.13
CA SER A 27 -4.65 -2.76 0.70
C SER A 27 -6.08 -2.82 0.14
N LYS A 28 -6.22 -3.10 -1.17
CA LYS A 28 -7.53 -3.27 -1.83
C LYS A 28 -8.26 -4.55 -1.41
N GLU A 29 -7.54 -5.57 -0.97
CA GLU A 29 -8.08 -6.87 -0.54
C GLU A 29 -8.54 -6.86 0.92
N LYS A 30 -8.15 -5.83 1.68
CA LYS A 30 -8.53 -5.67 3.09
C LYS A 30 -9.92 -5.08 3.24
N ARG A 31 -10.65 -5.57 4.25
CA ARG A 31 -11.93 -5.02 4.69
C ARG A 31 -11.67 -3.66 5.33
N ARG A 32 -12.22 -2.60 4.77
CA ARG A 32 -11.94 -1.24 5.23
C ARG A 32 -13.13 -0.33 5.06
N ILE A 33 -13.20 0.67 5.92
CA ILE A 33 -14.06 1.84 5.72
C ILE A 33 -13.23 2.95 5.10
N ILE A 34 -13.76 3.56 4.05
CA ILE A 34 -13.17 4.72 3.38
C ILE A 34 -14.07 5.92 3.61
N VAL A 35 -13.51 6.96 4.22
CA VAL A 35 -14.12 8.27 4.36
C VAL A 35 -13.37 9.25 3.46
N LEU A 36 -14.07 9.92 2.55
CA LEU A 36 -13.54 11.02 1.75
C LEU A 36 -14.28 12.29 2.19
N HIS A 37 -13.54 13.33 2.54
CA HIS A 37 -14.09 14.64 2.85
C HIS A 37 -13.41 15.74 2.05
N ASP A 38 -14.10 16.87 1.98
CA ASP A 38 -13.64 18.11 1.36
C ASP A 38 -13.82 19.22 2.39
N ASN A 39 -12.73 19.63 3.03
CA ASN A 39 -12.72 20.61 4.12
C ASN A 39 -13.74 20.27 5.22
N GLY A 40 -13.71 19.00 5.67
CA GLY A 40 -14.62 18.48 6.69
C GLY A 40 -16.01 18.08 6.19
N VAL A 41 -16.41 18.43 4.97
CA VAL A 41 -17.69 17.99 4.40
C VAL A 41 -17.54 16.59 3.82
N ILE A 42 -18.31 15.62 4.35
CA ILE A 42 -18.27 14.24 3.87
C ILE A 42 -18.77 14.17 2.43
N ARG A 43 -17.95 13.59 1.55
CA ARG A 43 -18.29 13.25 0.17
C ARG A 43 -18.59 11.77 0.01
N LYS A 44 -17.93 10.93 0.81
CA LYS A 44 -18.07 9.49 0.79
C LYS A 44 -17.77 8.90 2.17
N CYS A 45 -18.56 7.92 2.60
CA CYS A 45 -18.29 7.09 3.77
C CYS A 45 -18.86 5.70 3.49
N GLU A 46 -18.00 4.73 3.16
CA GLU A 46 -18.42 3.40 2.73
C GLU A 46 -17.52 2.30 3.27
N HIS A 47 -18.12 1.17 3.63
CA HIS A 47 -17.42 -0.08 3.85
C HIS A 47 -17.12 -0.76 2.50
N THR A 48 -15.96 -1.39 2.36
CA THR A 48 -15.53 -2.04 1.09
C THR A 48 -16.51 -3.12 0.63
N ASP A 49 -17.04 -3.90 1.57
CA ASP A 49 -18.07 -4.92 1.30
C ASP A 49 -19.51 -4.37 1.31
N SER A 50 -19.68 -3.04 1.23
CA SER A 50 -21.00 -2.37 1.26
C SER A 50 -21.85 -2.67 2.50
N LEU A 51 -21.21 -3.06 3.61
CA LEU A 51 -21.87 -3.22 4.91
C LEU A 51 -22.24 -1.84 5.49
N PRO A 52 -23.28 -1.77 6.35
CA PRO A 52 -23.59 -0.56 7.10
C PRO A 52 -22.39 -0.10 7.94
N VAL A 53 -22.09 1.20 7.90
CA VAL A 53 -21.02 1.81 8.71
C VAL A 53 -21.61 2.35 9.99
N GLU A 54 -21.31 1.70 11.12
CA GLU A 54 -21.78 2.16 12.43
C GLU A 54 -21.05 3.44 12.85
N GLY A 55 -21.82 4.48 13.21
CA GLY A 55 -21.25 5.76 13.63
C GLY A 55 -20.64 6.58 12.48
N ALA A 56 -21.13 6.42 11.26
CA ALA A 56 -20.70 7.23 10.12
C ALA A 56 -20.75 8.74 10.47
N PRO A 57 -19.63 9.47 10.31
CA PRO A 57 -19.57 10.88 10.68
C PRO A 57 -20.41 11.76 9.75
N GLU A 58 -20.97 12.85 10.27
CA GLU A 58 -21.64 13.88 9.47
C GLU A 58 -20.65 14.93 8.91
N SER A 59 -19.51 15.10 9.58
CA SER A 59 -18.39 15.97 9.18
C SER A 59 -17.07 15.46 9.75
N ILE A 60 -15.95 15.85 9.16
CA ILE A 60 -14.61 15.65 9.72
C ILE A 60 -14.10 16.95 10.34
N VAL A 61 -13.79 16.90 11.63
CA VAL A 61 -13.15 17.99 12.41
C VAL A 61 -11.81 17.54 13.00
N ASP A 62 -11.67 16.24 13.27
CA ASP A 62 -10.44 15.61 13.75
C ASP A 62 -10.36 14.23 13.10
N ALA A 63 -9.62 14.13 11.99
CA ALA A 63 -9.54 12.92 11.20
C ALA A 63 -8.96 11.74 11.99
N GLN A 64 -7.97 11.98 12.86
CA GLN A 64 -7.33 10.96 13.69
C GLN A 64 -8.29 10.40 14.74
N ALA A 65 -8.94 11.27 15.52
CA ALA A 65 -9.88 10.84 16.55
C ALA A 65 -11.08 10.13 15.94
N GLN A 66 -11.59 10.64 14.81
CA GLN A 66 -12.76 10.06 14.14
C GLN A 66 -12.44 8.75 13.42
N ALA A 67 -11.26 8.59 12.83
CA ALA A 67 -10.83 7.30 12.27
C ALA A 67 -10.75 6.22 13.36
N LYS A 68 -10.24 6.58 14.55
CA LYS A 68 -10.18 5.68 15.71
C LYS A 68 -11.58 5.30 16.20
N ASP A 69 -12.46 6.27 16.42
CA ASP A 69 -13.83 6.01 16.88
C ASP A 69 -14.60 5.11 15.90
N LEU A 70 -14.45 5.37 14.60
CA LEU A 70 -15.08 4.57 13.55
C LEU A 70 -14.52 3.14 13.51
N TYR A 71 -13.22 2.97 13.69
CA TYR A 71 -12.60 1.65 13.78
C TYR A 71 -13.13 0.87 14.98
N GLU A 72 -13.16 1.46 16.18
CA GLU A 72 -13.60 0.76 17.39
C GLU A 72 -15.07 0.28 17.30
N LYS A 73 -15.93 1.07 16.65
CA LYS A 73 -17.34 0.69 16.41
C LYS A 73 -17.51 -0.41 15.37
N ASN A 74 -16.58 -0.56 14.43
CA ASN A 74 -16.68 -1.51 13.32
C ASN A 74 -15.58 -2.58 13.35
N LYS A 75 -14.85 -2.73 14.47
CA LYS A 75 -13.63 -3.54 14.58
C LYS A 75 -13.78 -5.01 14.18
N ASP A 76 -14.99 -5.55 14.27
CA ASP A 76 -15.28 -6.95 13.94
C ASP A 76 -15.45 -7.15 12.42
N THR A 77 -15.68 -6.06 11.67
CA THR A 77 -15.93 -6.08 10.23
C THR A 77 -14.83 -5.41 9.40
N VAL A 78 -13.94 -4.63 10.01
CA VAL A 78 -12.84 -3.92 9.31
C VAL A 78 -11.46 -4.33 9.81
N ASP A 79 -10.50 -4.35 8.90
CA ASP A 79 -9.08 -4.48 9.19
C ASP A 79 -8.45 -3.09 9.49
N PHE A 80 -8.99 -2.03 8.88
CA PHE A 80 -8.60 -0.64 9.17
C PHE A 80 -9.65 0.38 8.67
N VAL A 81 -9.51 1.63 9.13
CA VAL A 81 -10.27 2.79 8.62
C VAL A 81 -9.31 3.75 7.92
N ALA A 82 -9.73 4.31 6.79
CA ALA A 82 -9.02 5.36 6.07
C ALA A 82 -9.88 6.62 5.91
N VAL A 83 -9.32 7.78 6.26
CA VAL A 83 -9.94 9.09 6.13
C VAL A 83 -9.05 9.95 5.24
N PHE A 84 -9.61 10.43 4.14
CA PHE A 84 -8.90 11.21 3.13
C PHE A 84 -9.51 12.61 3.00
N GLU A 85 -8.70 13.64 3.19
CA GLU A 85 -8.97 14.98 2.69
C GLU A 85 -8.69 15.01 1.19
N ARG A 86 -9.67 15.42 0.39
CA ARG A 86 -9.59 15.36 -1.08
C ARG A 86 -8.42 16.18 -1.61
N SER A 87 -8.23 17.39 -1.11
CA SER A 87 -7.16 18.29 -1.58
C SER A 87 -5.77 17.73 -1.30
N ALA A 88 -5.58 17.09 -0.14
CA ALA A 88 -4.34 16.41 0.22
C ALA A 88 -4.08 15.18 -0.66
N PHE A 89 -5.12 14.41 -0.97
CA PHE A 89 -5.01 13.26 -1.86
C PHE A 89 -4.62 13.71 -3.28
N ASP A 90 -5.26 14.75 -3.82
CA ASP A 90 -4.94 15.31 -5.14
C ASP A 90 -3.49 15.84 -5.18
N ASP A 91 -3.04 16.53 -4.12
CA ASP A 91 -1.67 17.03 -4.00
C ASP A 91 -0.62 15.91 -3.89
N TYR A 92 -0.92 14.86 -3.13
CA TYR A 92 -0.08 13.65 -3.03
C TYR A 92 0.13 13.01 -4.41
N PHE A 93 -0.94 12.77 -5.18
CA PHE A 93 -0.83 12.19 -6.52
C PHE A 93 -0.11 13.11 -7.50
N SER A 94 -0.39 14.42 -7.45
CA SER A 94 0.31 15.42 -8.26
C SER A 94 1.82 15.40 -7.97
N THR A 95 2.22 15.38 -6.70
CA THR A 95 3.62 15.34 -6.27
C THR A 95 4.32 14.07 -6.77
N ILE A 96 3.67 12.91 -6.67
CA ILE A 96 4.21 11.65 -7.19
C ILE A 96 4.46 11.74 -8.69
N GLN A 97 3.44 12.13 -9.46
CA GLN A 97 3.51 12.22 -10.91
C GLN A 97 4.59 13.21 -11.38
N ASN A 98 4.69 14.37 -10.71
CA ASN A 98 5.68 15.40 -11.03
C ASN A 98 7.10 15.04 -10.57
N SER A 99 7.25 14.11 -9.62
CA SER A 99 8.57 13.68 -9.13
C SER A 99 9.27 12.66 -10.04
N TRP A 100 8.60 12.20 -11.11
CA TRP A 100 9.12 11.14 -11.95
C TRP A 100 10.32 11.60 -12.80
N VAL A 101 11.37 10.78 -12.80
CA VAL A 101 12.57 10.95 -13.63
C VAL A 101 12.78 9.69 -14.46
N VAL A 102 13.05 9.84 -15.76
CA VAL A 102 13.12 8.73 -16.73
C VAL A 102 14.20 7.69 -16.35
N ASP A 103 15.37 8.15 -15.91
CA ASP A 103 16.50 7.28 -15.57
C ASP A 103 16.44 6.77 -14.10
N GLU A 104 15.35 7.00 -13.38
CA GLU A 104 15.23 6.53 -12.00
C GLU A 104 14.86 5.04 -11.95
N PRO A 105 15.52 4.24 -11.08
CA PRO A 105 15.12 2.87 -10.80
C PRO A 105 13.67 2.79 -10.30
N LEU A 106 12.86 1.87 -10.86
CA LEU A 106 11.46 1.74 -10.45
C LEU A 106 11.30 1.51 -8.94
N ASP A 107 12.12 0.65 -8.33
CA ASP A 107 12.04 0.35 -6.90
C ASP A 107 12.24 1.61 -6.03
N SER A 108 13.18 2.48 -6.43
CA SER A 108 13.41 3.76 -5.78
C SER A 108 12.21 4.70 -5.91
N TYR A 109 11.63 4.77 -7.11
CA TYR A 109 10.42 5.57 -7.37
C TYR A 109 9.24 5.09 -6.51
N ILE A 110 8.92 3.80 -6.53
CA ILE A 110 7.80 3.22 -5.75
C ILE A 110 8.02 3.40 -4.24
N HIS A 111 9.24 3.17 -3.76
CA HIS A 111 9.54 3.36 -2.34
C HIS A 111 9.32 4.82 -1.91
N ARG A 112 9.76 5.79 -2.74
CA ARG A 112 9.52 7.21 -2.48
C ARG A 112 8.02 7.55 -2.52
N THR A 113 7.26 6.99 -3.46
CA THR A 113 5.79 7.15 -3.55
C THR A 113 5.11 6.83 -2.21
N TYR A 114 5.46 5.71 -1.58
CA TYR A 114 4.84 5.32 -0.31
C TYR A 114 5.46 5.97 0.92
N ALA A 115 6.73 6.36 0.87
CA ALA A 115 7.36 7.16 1.92
C ALA A 115 6.71 8.56 2.02
N LEU A 116 6.32 9.15 0.89
CA LEU A 116 5.67 10.45 0.82
C LEU A 116 4.36 10.51 1.63
N LEU A 117 3.68 9.38 1.88
CA LEU A 117 2.50 9.34 2.74
C LEU A 117 2.76 9.86 4.16
N ASP A 118 4.00 9.75 4.65
CA ASP A 118 4.39 10.25 5.98
C ASP A 118 4.25 11.79 6.07
N ASP A 119 4.37 12.51 4.95
CA ASP A 119 4.22 13.97 4.88
C ASP A 119 2.75 14.41 4.93
N TYR A 120 1.80 13.49 4.73
CA TYR A 120 0.36 13.74 4.73
C TYR A 120 -0.36 13.10 5.93
N GLN A 121 0.36 12.74 7.00
CA GLN A 121 -0.17 11.99 8.15
C GLN A 121 -1.37 12.63 8.88
N GLU A 122 -1.59 13.94 8.72
CA GLU A 122 -2.73 14.67 9.30
C GLU A 122 -3.97 14.68 8.39
N THR A 123 -3.80 14.46 7.08
CA THR A 123 -4.85 14.65 6.06
C THR A 123 -5.15 13.38 5.27
N ILE A 124 -4.22 12.42 5.28
CA ILE A 124 -4.37 11.05 4.81
C ILE A 124 -4.17 10.15 6.04
N VAL A 125 -5.28 9.93 6.75
CA VAL A 125 -5.27 9.24 8.03
C VAL A 125 -5.70 7.79 7.85
N THR A 126 -5.00 6.89 8.54
CA THR A 126 -5.49 5.52 8.76
C THR A 126 -5.43 5.15 10.23
N TYR A 127 -6.24 4.18 10.66
CA TYR A 127 -6.22 3.62 12.01
C TYR A 127 -6.43 2.09 11.93
N PRO A 128 -5.70 1.24 12.71
CA PRO A 128 -4.94 1.53 13.94
C PRO A 128 -3.44 1.85 13.77
N GLY A 129 -3.02 2.38 12.63
CA GLY A 129 -1.64 2.84 12.43
C GLY A 129 -1.51 3.67 11.16
N PRO A 130 -0.29 4.13 10.82
CA PRO A 130 -0.10 5.17 9.81
C PRO A 130 -0.45 4.70 8.39
N ALA A 131 -0.76 5.67 7.52
CA ALA A 131 -1.17 5.42 6.13
C ALA A 131 -0.14 4.58 5.38
N LYS A 132 1.15 4.85 5.58
CA LYS A 132 2.24 4.05 4.99
C LYS A 132 2.17 2.55 5.35
N LYS A 133 1.70 2.21 6.54
CA LYS A 133 1.53 0.81 6.96
C LYS A 133 0.37 0.14 6.24
N TYR A 134 -0.76 0.84 6.04
CA TYR A 134 -1.99 0.25 5.50
C TYR A 134 -2.19 0.41 4.00
N LEU A 135 -1.67 1.50 3.43
CA LEU A 135 -1.80 1.87 2.02
C LEU A 135 -0.48 1.68 1.24
N GLY A 136 0.63 1.48 1.96
CA GLY A 136 1.95 1.24 1.37
C GLY A 136 2.18 -0.17 0.84
N LEU A 137 3.39 -0.44 0.34
CA LEU A 137 3.84 -1.80 0.03
C LEU A 137 3.84 -2.66 1.29
N GLN A 138 2.90 -3.59 1.40
CA GLN A 138 2.84 -4.57 2.47
C GLN A 138 3.48 -5.86 1.99
N TRP A 139 4.62 -6.24 2.55
CA TRP A 139 5.29 -7.49 2.21
C TRP A 139 4.61 -8.67 2.91
N LYS A 140 4.32 -9.75 2.17
CA LYS A 140 3.73 -10.98 2.73
C LYS A 140 4.66 -11.70 3.72
N PHE A 141 5.99 -11.52 3.61
CA PHE A 141 6.97 -12.32 4.36
C PHE A 141 7.46 -11.70 5.67
N GLY A 142 6.81 -10.66 6.19
CA GLY A 142 7.16 -10.05 7.49
C GLY A 142 8.57 -9.44 7.57
N MET A 143 9.26 -9.29 6.44
CA MET A 143 10.63 -8.80 6.30
C MET A 143 10.62 -7.40 5.69
N SER A 144 11.54 -6.53 6.12
CA SER A 144 11.74 -5.20 5.53
C SER A 144 12.49 -5.27 4.19
N ARG A 145 12.35 -4.23 3.36
CA ARG A 145 13.10 -4.10 2.09
C ARG A 145 14.61 -4.22 2.29
N ASN A 146 15.14 -3.59 3.34
CA ASN A 146 16.59 -3.60 3.60
C ASN A 146 17.07 -5.01 3.95
N GLU A 147 16.35 -5.72 4.82
CA GLU A 147 16.66 -7.11 5.15
C GLU A 147 16.60 -8.02 3.91
N ALA A 148 15.58 -7.84 3.07
CA ALA A 148 15.44 -8.59 1.82
C ALA A 148 16.60 -8.30 0.85
N SER A 149 16.99 -7.04 0.72
CA SER A 149 18.11 -6.61 -0.13
C SER A 149 19.45 -7.12 0.39
N GLU A 150 19.71 -7.06 1.70
CA GLU A 150 20.92 -7.59 2.30
C GLU A 150 21.03 -9.12 2.12
N LEU A 151 19.93 -9.85 2.33
CA LEU A 151 19.88 -11.28 2.10
C LEU A 151 20.09 -11.61 0.61
N ALA A 152 19.46 -10.88 -0.29
CA ALA A 152 19.66 -11.04 -1.72
C ALA A 152 21.13 -10.89 -2.10
N HIS A 153 21.79 -9.80 -1.68
CA HIS A 153 23.21 -9.57 -1.96
C HIS A 153 24.14 -10.60 -1.32
N LYS A 154 23.77 -11.12 -0.13
CA LYS A 154 24.56 -12.12 0.58
C LYS A 154 24.52 -13.49 -0.10
N TRP A 155 23.36 -13.88 -0.63
CA TRP A 155 23.12 -15.26 -1.07
C TRP A 155 23.06 -15.44 -2.58
N ILE A 156 22.82 -14.37 -3.35
CA ILE A 156 22.70 -14.42 -4.81
C ILE A 156 24.00 -13.89 -5.43
N SER A 157 24.75 -14.77 -6.07
CA SER A 157 25.95 -14.34 -6.80
C SER A 157 25.58 -13.53 -8.06
N PRO A 158 26.41 -12.58 -8.50
CA PRO A 158 26.23 -11.94 -9.80
C PRO A 158 26.11 -13.01 -10.91
N ASN A 159 25.18 -12.81 -11.84
CA ASN A 159 24.84 -13.76 -12.93
C ASN A 159 24.17 -15.08 -12.52
N SER A 160 23.61 -15.16 -11.31
CA SER A 160 22.75 -16.28 -10.91
C SER A 160 21.31 -16.11 -11.42
N SER A 161 20.56 -17.19 -11.51
CA SER A 161 19.10 -17.18 -11.65
C SER A 161 18.48 -17.55 -10.30
N VAL A 162 17.44 -16.83 -9.89
CA VAL A 162 16.69 -17.08 -8.66
C VAL A 162 15.32 -17.63 -9.05
N LEU A 163 14.95 -18.77 -8.47
CA LEU A 163 13.59 -19.29 -8.53
C LEU A 163 12.93 -19.05 -7.17
N LEU A 164 11.86 -18.24 -7.15
CA LEU A 164 11.06 -17.99 -5.95
C LEU A 164 9.84 -18.91 -6.00
N GLY A 165 9.75 -19.84 -5.05
CA GLY A 165 8.55 -20.64 -4.83
C GLY A 165 7.87 -20.18 -3.55
N VAL A 166 6.59 -19.80 -3.64
CA VAL A 166 5.75 -19.56 -2.46
C VAL A 166 5.00 -20.86 -2.16
N TYR A 167 5.15 -21.34 -0.93
CA TYR A 167 4.41 -22.49 -0.43
C TYR A 167 3.37 -21.97 0.56
N ASP A 168 2.10 -22.21 0.26
CA ASP A 168 1.00 -21.97 1.19
C ASP A 168 0.62 -23.32 1.81
N GLU A 169 0.64 -23.43 3.14
CA GLU A 169 0.34 -24.70 3.82
C GLU A 169 -1.10 -25.16 3.57
N ASP A 170 -2.00 -24.24 3.21
CA ASP A 170 -3.42 -24.50 2.95
C ASP A 170 -3.75 -24.81 1.48
N ASP A 171 -2.83 -24.56 0.54
CA ASP A 171 -3.04 -24.82 -0.89
C ASP A 171 -1.95 -25.76 -1.42
N CYS A 172 -2.29 -27.05 -1.50
CA CYS A 172 -1.42 -28.08 -2.05
C CYS A 172 -1.03 -27.77 -3.51
N GLY A 173 0.09 -27.06 -3.67
CA GLY A 173 0.91 -27.04 -4.87
C GLY A 173 0.35 -26.22 -6.03
N ARG A 174 0.66 -24.92 -6.04
CA ARG A 174 0.83 -24.18 -7.30
C ARG A 174 2.25 -23.64 -7.40
N VAL A 175 3.07 -24.38 -8.14
CA VAL A 175 4.34 -23.87 -8.66
C VAL A 175 3.98 -22.96 -9.83
N TRP A 176 4.22 -21.66 -9.67
CA TRP A 176 4.11 -20.70 -10.77
C TRP A 176 5.39 -20.82 -11.61
N TYR A 177 5.23 -21.15 -12.90
CA TYR A 177 6.32 -21.24 -13.89
C TYR A 177 6.60 -19.88 -14.52
#